data_AF-A0A5W5H1Z8-F1
#
_entry.id   AF-A0A5W5H1Z8-F1
#
_cell.length_a   1.000
_cell.length_b   1.000
_cell.length_c   1.000
_cell.angle_alpha   90.00
_cell.angle_beta   90.00
_cell.angle_gamma   90.00
#
_symmetry.space_group_name_H-M   'P 1'
#
loop_
_entity.id
_entity.type
_entity.pdbx_description
1 polymer ?
#
loop_
_entity_poly.entity_id
_entity_poly.type
_entity_poly.pdbx_seq_one_letter_code
_entity_poly.pdbx_strand_id
1 'polypeptide(L)'
;KEGRKLVLVPREMPLSTIHLENMLALSRMGVAIVPPMPAFYNLPQTVDDIIQHIVARVLDQFGLEHTRARRWQGLRQAANFSQENG
;
A
#
# COMPACT_ATOMS: atom_id res chain seq x y z
N LYS A 1 -14.66 -1.63 19.16
CA LYS A 1 -14.97 -1.35 20.58
C LYS A 1 -13.71 -0.95 21.35
N GLU A 2 -12.69 -1.80 21.41
CA GLU A 2 -11.45 -1.58 22.19
C GLU A 2 -10.47 -0.50 21.66
N GLY A 3 -10.88 0.32 20.68
CA GLY A 3 -10.02 1.35 20.06
C GLY A 3 -8.74 0.82 19.38
N ARG A 4 -8.61 -0.49 19.20
CA ARG A 4 -7.43 -1.12 18.60
C ARG A 4 -7.39 -0.86 17.09
N LYS A 5 -6.17 -0.75 16.55
CA LYS A 5 -5.94 -0.63 15.11
C LYS A 5 -6.52 -1.83 14.37
N LEU A 6 -7.29 -1.56 13.32
CA LEU A 6 -7.84 -2.56 12.41
C LEU A 6 -7.40 -2.25 10.98
N VAL A 7 -6.91 -3.26 10.29
CA VAL A 7 -6.47 -3.21 8.90
C VAL A 7 -7.22 -4.31 8.14
N LEU A 8 -7.87 -3.97 7.03
CA LEU A 8 -8.55 -4.91 6.15
C LEU A 8 -7.88 -4.93 4.78
N VAL A 9 -7.72 -6.14 4.23
CA VAL A 9 -7.15 -6.39 2.90
C VAL A 9 -8.23 -6.99 2.00
N PRO A 10 -9.22 -6.19 1.53
CA PRO A 10 -10.33 -6.72 0.74
C PRO A 10 -9.87 -7.10 -0.67
N ARG A 11 -10.25 -8.29 -1.13
CA ARG A 11 -10.00 -8.77 -2.49
C ARG A 11 -11.32 -9.16 -3.12
N GLU A 12 -11.79 -8.35 -4.06
CA GLU A 12 -12.90 -8.67 -4.96
C GLU A 12 -12.77 -7.83 -6.25
N MET A 13 -13.29 -8.31 -7.36
CA MET A 13 -13.34 -7.58 -8.62
C MET A 13 -14.47 -8.13 -9.52
N PRO A 14 -15.42 -7.30 -10.00
CA PRO A 14 -15.59 -5.88 -9.70
C PRO A 14 -16.12 -5.61 -8.29
N LEU A 15 -15.93 -4.39 -7.79
CA LEU A 15 -16.54 -3.96 -6.54
C LEU A 15 -17.99 -3.53 -6.79
N SER A 16 -18.93 -4.14 -6.08
CA SER A 16 -20.32 -3.70 -6.05
C SER A 16 -20.47 -2.43 -5.20
N THR A 17 -21.60 -1.72 -5.35
CA THR A 17 -21.95 -0.59 -4.47
C THR A 17 -21.94 -1.00 -3.00
N ILE A 18 -22.41 -2.21 -2.68
CA ILE A 18 -22.42 -2.75 -1.31
C ILE A 18 -20.99 -2.87 -0.76
N HIS A 19 -20.02 -3.34 -1.57
CA HIS A 19 -18.63 -3.41 -1.14
C HIS A 19 -18.08 -2.02 -0.81
N LEU A 20 -18.36 -1.04 -1.68
CA LEU A 20 -17.88 0.34 -1.54
C LEU A 20 -18.49 1.03 -0.32
N GLU A 21 -19.80 0.90 -0.09
CA GLU A 21 -20.50 1.45 1.08
C GLU A 21 -19.93 0.89 2.39
N ASN A 22 -19.72 -0.42 2.46
CA ASN A 22 -19.14 -1.08 3.63
C ASN A 22 -17.70 -0.63 3.89
N MET A 23 -16.86 -0.57 2.85
CA MET A 23 -15.48 -0.10 3.00
C MET A 23 -15.41 1.38 3.38
N LEU A 24 -16.29 2.22 2.84
CA LEU A 24 -16.38 3.64 3.19
C LEU A 24 -16.81 3.84 4.64
N ALA A 25 -17.82 3.09 5.09
CA ALA A 25 -18.29 3.15 6.48
C ALA A 25 -17.16 2.80 7.46
N LEU A 26 -16.41 1.73 7.18
CA LEU A 26 -15.27 1.32 8.02
C LEU A 26 -14.11 2.32 7.95
N SER A 27 -13.80 2.85 6.77
CA SER A 27 -12.77 3.88 6.58
C SER A 27 -13.07 5.13 7.42
N ARG A 28 -14.33 5.58 7.46
CA ARG A 28 -14.79 6.70 8.31
C ARG A 28 -14.61 6.44 9.81
N MET A 29 -14.54 5.17 10.23
CA MET A 29 -14.27 4.77 11.63
C MET A 29 -12.77 4.62 11.93
N GLY A 30 -11.89 4.93 10.98
CA GLY A 30 -10.43 4.82 11.14
C GLY A 30 -9.85 3.44 10.79
N VAL A 31 -10.62 2.55 10.17
CA VAL A 31 -10.11 1.27 9.67
C VAL A 31 -9.29 1.50 8.41
N ALA A 32 -8.07 0.96 8.35
CA ALA A 32 -7.27 1.03 7.14
C ALA A 32 -7.77 0.00 6.11
N ILE A 33 -8.17 0.48 4.92
CA ILE A 33 -8.57 -0.36 3.80
C ILE A 33 -7.40 -0.46 2.81
N VAL A 34 -6.77 -1.63 2.76
CA VAL A 34 -5.53 -1.89 2.02
C VAL A 34 -5.77 -3.01 1.00
N PRO A 35 -6.51 -2.77 -0.09
CA PRO A 35 -6.73 -3.80 -1.11
C PRO A 35 -5.38 -4.26 -1.69
N PRO A 36 -5.24 -5.54 -2.07
CA PRO A 36 -3.99 -6.11 -2.58
C PRO A 36 -3.75 -5.69 -4.04
N MET A 37 -3.52 -4.40 -4.26
CA MET A 37 -3.27 -3.81 -5.58
C MET A 37 -1.76 -3.88 -5.90
N PRO A 38 -1.37 -4.52 -7.02
CA PRO A 38 0.04 -4.62 -7.40
C PRO A 38 0.62 -3.24 -7.75
N ALA A 39 1.79 -2.95 -7.22
CA ALA A 39 2.60 -1.82 -7.66
C ALA A 39 3.59 -2.29 -8.74
N PHE A 40 3.81 -1.44 -9.76
CA PHE A 40 4.71 -1.76 -10.87
C PHE A 40 5.91 -0.82 -10.98
N TYR A 41 5.98 0.25 -10.18
CA TYR A 41 7.13 1.15 -10.16
C TYR A 41 8.44 0.47 -9.71
N ASN A 42 8.32 -0.66 -9.01
CA ASN A 42 9.41 -1.50 -8.51
C ASN A 42 9.79 -2.64 -9.46
N LEU A 43 9.18 -2.67 -10.66
CA LEU A 43 9.43 -3.63 -11.74
C LEU A 43 9.48 -5.09 -11.23
N PRO A 44 8.37 -5.62 -10.67
CA PRO A 44 8.34 -6.98 -10.14
C PRO A 44 8.63 -7.98 -11.26
N GLN A 45 9.44 -9.00 -10.98
CA GLN A 45 9.80 -10.06 -11.93
C GLN A 45 9.00 -11.33 -11.70
N THR A 46 8.50 -11.50 -10.48
CA THR A 46 7.80 -12.70 -10.04
C THR A 46 6.51 -12.35 -9.32
N VAL A 47 5.62 -13.33 -9.17
CA VAL A 47 4.43 -13.20 -8.32
C VAL A 47 4.82 -12.95 -6.87
N ASP A 48 5.93 -13.55 -6.40
CA ASP A 48 6.42 -13.30 -5.03
C ASP A 48 6.78 -11.83 -4.83
N ASP A 49 7.39 -11.15 -5.80
CA ASP A 49 7.69 -9.71 -5.70
C ASP A 49 6.42 -8.87 -5.46
N ILE A 50 5.30 -9.24 -6.10
CA ILE A 50 4.01 -8.59 -5.92
C ILE A 50 3.47 -8.85 -4.51
N ILE A 51 3.51 -10.11 -4.06
CA ILE A 51 3.07 -10.52 -2.72
C ILE A 51 3.90 -9.79 -1.65
N GLN A 52 5.22 -9.78 -1.77
CA GLN A 52 6.13 -9.09 -0.84
C GLN A 52 5.84 -7.59 -0.77
N HIS A 53 5.50 -6.97 -1.92
CA HIS A 53 5.10 -5.56 -1.93
C HIS A 53 3.82 -5.33 -1.14
N ILE A 54 2.78 -6.13 -1.36
CA ILE A 54 1.49 -6.01 -0.65
C ILE A 54 1.69 -6.25 0.85
N VAL A 55 2.44 -7.29 1.22
CA VAL A 55 2.78 -7.60 2.63
C VAL A 55 3.49 -6.42 3.28
N ALA A 56 4.45 -5.79 2.60
CA ALA A 56 5.11 -4.58 3.10
C ALA A 56 4.11 -3.46 3.42
N ARG A 57 3.16 -3.19 2.53
CA ARG A 57 2.15 -2.14 2.71
C ARG A 57 1.18 -2.42 3.86
N VAL A 58 0.92 -3.69 4.15
CA VAL A 58 0.13 -4.12 5.32
C VAL A 58 0.96 -3.97 6.60
N LEU A 59 2.22 -4.41 6.61
CA LEU A 59 3.13 -4.26 7.75
C LEU A 59 3.41 -2.79 8.11
N ASP A 60 3.50 -1.92 7.10
CA ASP A 60 3.59 -0.46 7.26
C ASP A 60 2.46 0.10 8.14
N GLN A 61 1.25 -0.50 8.07
CA GLN A 61 0.14 -0.07 8.91
C GLN A 61 0.41 -0.35 10.39
N PHE A 62 1.22 -1.34 10.74
CA PHE A 62 1.55 -1.63 12.14
C PHE A 62 2.89 -1.03 12.58
N GLY A 63 3.54 -0.23 11.73
CA GLY A 63 4.87 0.30 12.01
C GLY A 63 5.95 -0.79 12.02
N LEU A 64 5.71 -1.90 11.33
CA LEU A 64 6.65 -3.02 11.21
C LEU A 64 7.44 -2.87 9.92
N GLU A 65 8.77 -2.76 10.04
CA GLU A 65 9.63 -2.65 8.87
C GLU A 65 9.72 -3.98 8.11
N HIS A 66 9.56 -3.92 6.79
CA HIS A 66 9.80 -5.06 5.88
C HIS A 66 11.03 -4.78 5.02
N THR A 67 12.13 -5.48 5.27
CA THR A 67 13.42 -5.25 4.60
C THR A 67 13.40 -5.54 3.09
N ARG A 68 12.43 -6.35 2.62
CA ARG A 68 12.25 -6.66 1.19
C ARG A 68 11.33 -5.68 0.46
N ALA A 69 10.87 -4.62 1.12
CA ALA A 69 10.01 -3.62 0.51
C ALA A 69 10.79 -2.70 -0.45
N ARG A 70 10.56 -2.85 -1.76
CA ARG A 70 11.00 -1.88 -2.76
C ARG A 70 10.09 -0.64 -2.72
N ARG A 71 10.50 0.39 -1.97
CA ARG A 71 9.77 1.66 -1.84
C ARG A 71 10.07 2.60 -3.00
N TRP A 72 9.15 3.53 -3.25
CA TRP A 72 9.37 4.62 -4.20
C TRP A 72 10.55 5.50 -3.75
N GLN A 73 11.46 5.83 -4.67
CA GLN A 73 12.67 6.62 -4.41
C GLN A 73 12.63 8.02 -5.05
N GLY A 74 11.49 8.45 -5.59
CA GLY A 74 11.39 9.72 -6.33
C GLY A 74 11.70 9.56 -7.82
N LEU A 75 11.43 10.63 -8.57
CA LEU A 75 11.79 10.72 -9.98
C LEU A 75 13.29 10.99 -10.10
N ARG A 76 14.03 10.19 -10.87
CA ARG A 76 15.48 10.38 -11.10
C ARG A 76 15.85 11.81 -11.53
N GLN A 77 14.96 12.51 -12.23
CA GLN A 77 15.20 13.88 -12.71
C GLN A 77 15.25 14.90 -11.57
N ALA A 78 14.51 14.70 -10.48
CA ALA A 78 14.56 15.57 -9.30
C ALA A 78 15.89 15.45 -8.54
N ALA A 79 16.52 14.27 -8.54
CA ALA A 79 17.81 14.05 -7.89
C ALA A 79 18.96 14.78 -8.62
N ASN A 80 18.89 14.89 -9.95
CA ASN A 80 19.92 15.55 -10.75
C ASN A 80 19.80 17.09 -10.70
N PHE A 81 18.58 17.63 -10.69
CA PHE A 81 18.34 19.08 -10.59
C PHE A 81 18.89 19.70 -9.30
N SER A 82 18.91 18.96 -8.18
CA SER A 82 19.51 19.41 -6.92
C SER A 82 21.04 19.30 -6.88
N GLN A 83 21.65 18.48 -7.75
CA GLN A 83 23.12 18.34 -7.84
C GLN A 83 23.74 19.35 -8.82
N GLU A 84 23.01 19.80 -9.83
CA GLU A 84 23.49 20.80 -10.80
C GLU A 84 23.33 22.26 -10.34
N ASN A 85 22.48 22.51 -9.34
CA ASN A 85 22.17 23.88 -8.85
C ASN A 85 22.57 24.12 -7.38
N GLY A 86 23.48 23.31 -6.84
CA GLY A 86 24.09 23.49 -5.51
C GLY A 86 25.59 23.67 -5.64
#